data_AF-A0A918ZRI1-F1
#
_entry.id   AF-A0A918ZRI1-F1
#
_cell.length_a   1.000
_cell.length_b   1.000
_cell.length_c   1.000
_cell.angle_alpha   90.00
_cell.angle_beta   90.00
_cell.angle_gamma   90.00
#
_symmetry.space_group_name_H-M   'P 1'
#
loop_
_entity.id
_entity.type
_entity.pdbx_description
1 polymer ?
#
loop_
_entity_poly.entity_id
_entity_poly.type
_entity_poly.pdbx_seq_one_letter_code
_entity_poly.pdbx_strand_id
1 'polypeptide(L)'
;MEAEPGNGFKAALRVLHGKGTQLVRTVKPGPPQAFALRTADGGALVFSTSTVVDVLKPLDPSGTVSLSAGSDEAALLGKAAGATAPGFTITRQQNFLTHIPTQASGEPVVVLAYTDFPVSVR
;
A
#
# COMPACT_ATOMS: atom_id res chain seq x y z
N MET A 1 21.25 -1.74 -6.24
CA MET A 1 21.82 -0.49 -6.79
C MET A 1 20.65 0.48 -6.85
N GLU A 2 20.51 1.33 -5.85
CA GLU A 2 19.44 2.33 -5.78
C GLU A 2 19.79 3.48 -6.72
N ALA A 3 18.98 3.70 -7.75
CA ALA A 3 19.06 4.91 -8.54
C ALA A 3 18.42 6.06 -7.73
N GLU A 4 19.15 7.15 -7.54
CA GLU A 4 18.54 8.41 -7.12
C GLU A 4 17.79 9.05 -8.31
N PRO A 5 16.62 9.65 -8.06
CA PRO A 5 16.24 10.78 -8.89
C PRO A 5 15.74 11.97 -8.06
N GLY A 6 16.16 13.15 -8.53
CA GLY A 6 15.66 14.44 -8.11
C GLY A 6 14.15 14.60 -8.34
N ASN A 7 13.59 15.59 -7.64
CA ASN A 7 12.17 15.94 -7.50
C ASN A 7 11.40 15.22 -6.37
N GLY A 8 12.11 14.73 -5.36
CA GLY A 8 11.69 14.87 -3.96
C GLY A 8 10.71 13.85 -3.39
N PHE A 9 10.18 12.90 -4.18
CA PHE A 9 9.53 11.71 -3.64
C PHE A 9 9.94 10.49 -4.48
N LYS A 10 10.85 9.67 -3.94
CA LYS A 10 11.17 8.37 -4.53
C LYS A 10 10.00 7.44 -4.29
N ALA A 11 9.43 6.88 -5.36
CA ALA A 11 8.57 5.72 -5.22
C ALA A 11 9.39 4.63 -4.53
N ALA A 12 9.01 4.27 -3.30
CA ALA A 12 9.68 3.19 -2.59
C ALA A 12 9.35 1.88 -3.32
N LEU A 13 10.34 1.32 -4.00
CA LEU A 13 10.27 -0.01 -4.57
C LEU A 13 10.72 -1.01 -3.49
N ARG A 14 9.80 -1.88 -3.06
CA ARG A 14 10.14 -2.95 -2.14
C ARG A 14 9.89 -4.29 -2.81
N VAL A 15 10.96 -5.08 -2.95
CA VAL A 15 10.88 -6.45 -3.45
C VAL A 15 10.90 -7.39 -2.26
N LEU A 16 9.85 -8.21 -2.15
CA LEU A 16 9.66 -9.20 -1.09
C LEU A 16 9.58 -10.59 -1.73
N HIS A 17 10.32 -11.55 -1.20
CA HIS A 17 10.31 -12.93 -1.68
C HIS A 17 9.58 -13.83 -0.68
N GLY A 18 8.77 -14.75 -1.20
CA GLY A 18 8.11 -15.82 -0.45
C GLY A 18 8.34 -17.17 -1.13
N LYS A 19 7.71 -18.24 -0.62
CA LYS A 19 7.81 -19.57 -1.23
C LYS A 19 7.28 -19.54 -2.68
N GLY A 20 8.19 -19.63 -3.64
CA GLY A 20 7.87 -19.70 -5.08
C GLY A 20 7.35 -18.40 -5.70
N THR A 21 7.25 -17.30 -4.95
CA THR A 21 6.64 -16.04 -5.41
C THR A 21 7.51 -14.84 -5.06
N GLN A 22 7.57 -13.88 -5.98
CA GLN A 22 8.10 -12.54 -5.79
C GLN A 22 6.95 -11.53 -5.76
N LEU A 23 6.95 -10.67 -4.76
CA LEU A 23 6.12 -9.47 -4.69
C LEU A 23 6.99 -8.25 -4.94
N VAL A 24 6.62 -7.46 -5.94
CA VAL A 24 7.18 -6.13 -6.19
C VAL A 24 6.13 -5.10 -5.82
N ARG A 25 6.40 -4.31 -4.77
CA ARG A 25 5.51 -3.26 -4.28
C ARG A 25 6.05 -1.89 -4.66
N THR A 26 5.18 -1.06 -5.24
CA THR A 26 5.49 0.32 -5.62
C THR A 26 4.42 1.27 -5.10
N VAL A 27 4.83 2.34 -4.42
CA VAL A 27 3.92 3.45 -4.10
C VAL A 27 3.73 4.30 -5.37
N LYS A 28 2.49 4.49 -5.81
CA LYS A 28 2.19 5.27 -7.01
C LYS A 28 2.63 6.73 -6.80
N PRO A 29 3.42 7.33 -7.72
CA PRO A 29 3.80 8.72 -7.63
C PRO A 29 2.57 9.64 -7.70
N GLY A 30 2.58 10.69 -6.87
CA GLY A 30 1.55 11.72 -6.84
C GLY A 30 1.45 12.36 -5.46
N PRO A 31 0.86 13.57 -5.35
CA PRO A 31 0.57 14.13 -4.04
C PRO A 31 -0.39 13.19 -3.30
N PRO A 32 -0.09 12.78 -2.06
CA PRO A 32 -1.05 12.04 -1.26
C PRO A 32 -2.30 12.90 -1.11
N GLN A 33 -3.49 12.32 -1.30
CA GLN A 33 -4.70 13.04 -0.96
C GLN A 33 -4.77 13.07 0.56
N ALA A 34 -4.80 14.28 1.13
CA ALA A 34 -4.82 14.47 2.57
C ALA A 34 -5.89 15.49 2.95
N PHE A 35 -6.62 15.18 4.02
CA PHE A 35 -7.60 16.05 4.65
C PHE A 35 -7.18 16.25 6.10
N ALA A 36 -7.16 17.49 6.57
CA ALA A 36 -6.75 17.83 7.92
C ALA A 36 -7.89 18.50 8.67
N LEU A 37 -8.12 18.07 9.90
CA LEU A 37 -8.99 18.70 10.87
C LEU A 37 -8.12 19.29 11.98
N ARG A 38 -8.38 20.54 12.35
CA ARG A 38 -7.69 21.16 13.48
C ARG A 38 -8.26 20.58 14.79
N THR A 39 -7.38 20.20 15.71
CA THR A 39 -7.78 19.79 17.06
C THR A 39 -7.99 21.02 17.95
N ALA A 40 -8.75 20.87 19.03
CA ALA A 40 -9.12 22.00 19.90
C ALA A 40 -7.91 22.70 20.56
N ASP A 41 -6.86 21.95 20.84
CA ASP A 41 -5.58 22.43 21.39
C ASP A 41 -4.67 23.06 20.33
N GLY A 42 -5.05 23.04 19.05
CA GLY A 42 -4.33 23.68 17.96
C GLY A 42 -3.42 22.75 17.15
N GLY A 43 -3.40 21.45 17.44
CA GLY A 43 -2.80 20.42 16.58
C GLY A 43 -3.67 20.07 15.36
N ALA A 44 -3.40 18.91 14.75
CA ALA A 44 -4.15 18.42 13.61
C ALA A 44 -4.37 16.90 13.64
N LEU A 45 -5.55 16.48 13.18
CA LEU A 45 -5.85 15.12 12.74
C LEU A 45 -5.83 15.09 11.22
N VAL A 46 -4.92 14.30 10.65
CA VAL A 46 -4.71 14.20 9.20
C VAL A 46 -5.14 12.82 8.72
N PHE A 47 -6.10 12.80 7.82
CA PHE A 47 -6.48 11.63 7.04
C PHE A 47 -5.71 11.68 5.73
N SER A 48 -4.84 10.71 5.46
CA SER A 48 -4.11 10.63 4.18
C SER A 48 -4.32 9.29 3.50
N THR A 49 -4.30 9.29 2.18
CA THR A 49 -4.38 8.07 1.37
C THR A 49 -3.22 8.00 0.39
N SER A 50 -2.73 6.79 0.17
CA SER A 50 -1.70 6.45 -0.81
C SER A 50 -2.16 5.25 -1.64
N THR A 51 -1.89 5.29 -2.93
CA THR A 51 -2.12 4.15 -3.82
C THR A 51 -0.86 3.32 -3.90
N VAL A 52 -0.98 2.03 -3.65
CA VAL A 52 0.10 1.05 -3.78
C VAL A 52 -0.23 0.08 -4.89
N VAL A 53 0.77 -0.29 -5.69
CA VAL A 53 0.66 -1.31 -6.72
C VAL A 53 1.59 -2.46 -6.36
N ASP A 54 1.00 -3.63 -6.18
CA ASP A 54 1.65 -4.89 -5.89
C ASP A 54 1.65 -5.76 -7.15
N VAL A 55 2.81 -6.20 -7.59
CA VAL A 55 2.96 -7.14 -8.70
C VAL A 55 3.47 -8.46 -8.13
N LEU A 56 2.63 -9.48 -8.19
CA LEU A 56 2.94 -10.86 -7.81
C LEU A 56 3.37 -11.64 -9.04
N LYS A 57 4.55 -12.25 -8.99
CA LYS A 57 5.10 -13.10 -10.05
C LYS A 57 5.67 -14.38 -9.44
N PRO A 58 5.61 -15.52 -10.16
CA PRO A 58 6.34 -16.71 -9.75
C PRO A 58 7.85 -16.44 -9.83
N LEU A 59 8.64 -17.10 -8.98
CA LEU A 59 10.11 -17.06 -9.06
C LEU A 59 10.62 -17.80 -10.30
N ASP A 60 9.92 -18.86 -10.71
CA ASP A 60 10.13 -19.55 -11.98
C ASP A 60 9.28 -18.88 -13.06
N PRO A 61 9.84 -18.40 -14.19
CA PRO A 61 9.08 -17.78 -15.28
C PRO A 61 7.96 -18.66 -15.87
N SER A 62 8.05 -19.98 -15.74
CA SER A 62 7.03 -20.93 -16.17
C SER A 62 5.98 -21.26 -15.09
N GLY A 63 6.17 -20.74 -13.87
CA GLY A 63 5.33 -21.01 -12.72
C GLY A 63 4.02 -20.22 -12.70
N THR A 64 3.29 -20.39 -11.59
CA THR A 64 2.07 -19.62 -11.31
C THR A 64 2.07 -19.13 -9.87
N VAL A 65 1.26 -18.12 -9.62
CA VAL A 65 0.95 -17.58 -8.28
C VAL A 65 -0.51 -17.83 -7.98
N SER A 66 -0.84 -18.00 -6.69
CA SER A 66 -2.21 -18.24 -6.25
C SER A 66 -2.66 -17.20 -5.22
N LEU A 67 -3.87 -16.67 -5.40
CA LEU A 67 -4.61 -15.93 -4.39
C LEU A 67 -5.40 -16.91 -3.53
N SER A 68 -5.42 -16.66 -2.23
CA SER A 68 -6.05 -17.57 -1.26
C SER A 68 -7.58 -17.55 -1.38
N ALA A 69 -8.22 -18.68 -1.14
CA ALA A 69 -9.66 -18.75 -1.01
C ALA A 69 -10.14 -17.83 0.12
N GLY A 70 -11.24 -17.11 -0.12
CA GLY A 70 -11.81 -16.14 0.83
C GLY A 70 -11.03 -14.83 0.95
N SER A 71 -9.97 -14.60 0.18
CA SER A 71 -9.26 -13.32 0.19
C SER A 71 -10.01 -12.25 -0.60
N ASP A 72 -9.88 -10.99 -0.19
CA ASP A 72 -10.49 -9.85 -0.88
C ASP A 72 -9.99 -9.75 -2.33
N GLU A 73 -8.73 -10.09 -2.58
CA GLU A 73 -8.16 -10.10 -3.93
C GLU A 73 -8.83 -11.16 -4.82
N ALA A 74 -9.06 -12.36 -4.29
CA ALA A 74 -9.73 -13.43 -5.00
C ALA A 74 -11.21 -13.09 -5.25
N ALA A 75 -11.87 -12.44 -4.28
CA ALA A 75 -13.23 -11.93 -4.40
C ALA A 75 -13.36 -10.85 -5.49
N LEU A 76 -12.40 -9.92 -5.58
CA LEU A 76 -12.36 -8.88 -6.63
C LEU A 76 -12.22 -9.45 -8.05
N LEU A 77 -11.68 -10.67 -8.20
CA LEU A 77 -11.65 -11.38 -9.48
C LEU A 77 -12.92 -12.20 -9.77
N GLY A 78 -13.92 -12.18 -8.89
CA GLY A 78 -15.07 -13.09 -8.95
C GLY A 78 -14.70 -14.55 -8.71
N LYS A 79 -13.55 -14.82 -8.08
CA LYS A 79 -12.97 -16.15 -7.84
C LYS A 79 -12.78 -16.38 -6.34
N ALA A 80 -13.85 -16.25 -5.55
CA ALA A 80 -13.78 -16.36 -4.08
C ALA A 80 -13.21 -17.71 -3.57
N ALA A 81 -13.27 -18.78 -4.36
CA ALA A 81 -12.65 -20.07 -4.05
C ALA A 81 -11.10 -20.08 -4.20
N GLY A 82 -10.50 -18.94 -4.57
CA GLY A 82 -9.10 -18.81 -4.91
C GLY A 82 -8.88 -18.65 -6.41
N ALA A 83 -7.74 -18.07 -6.79
CA ALA A 83 -7.39 -17.84 -8.19
C ALA A 83 -5.92 -18.15 -8.44
N THR A 84 -5.62 -18.85 -9.52
CA THR A 84 -4.24 -19.12 -9.97
C THR A 84 -4.01 -18.49 -11.33
N ALA A 85 -2.85 -17.84 -11.51
CA ALA A 85 -2.46 -17.19 -12.75
C ALA A 85 -0.92 -17.10 -12.88
N PRO A 86 -0.36 -16.81 -14.07
CA PRO A 86 1.06 -16.54 -14.24
C PRO A 86 1.58 -15.31 -13.48
N GLY A 87 0.67 -14.47 -12.98
CA GLY A 87 0.97 -13.28 -12.20
C GLY A 87 -0.31 -12.56 -11.79
N PHE A 88 -0.20 -11.65 -10.84
CA PHE A 88 -1.27 -10.72 -10.50
C PHE A 88 -0.72 -9.31 -10.35
N THR A 89 -1.50 -8.31 -10.79
CA THR A 89 -1.30 -6.91 -10.43
C THR A 89 -2.45 -6.46 -9.55
N ILE A 90 -2.13 -6.10 -8.30
CA ILE A 90 -3.08 -5.69 -7.28
C ILE A 90 -2.85 -4.21 -6.99
N THR A 91 -3.88 -3.39 -7.20
CA THR A 91 -3.88 -2.00 -6.73
C THR A 91 -4.53 -1.95 -5.36
N ARG A 92 -3.86 -1.33 -4.39
CA ARG A 92 -4.31 -1.17 -3.01
C ARG A 92 -4.44 0.31 -2.65
N GLN A 93 -5.36 0.61 -1.76
CA GLN A 93 -5.41 1.88 -1.05
C GLN A 93 -4.92 1.69 0.38
N GLN A 94 -3.96 2.51 0.77
CA GLN A 94 -3.47 2.61 2.13
C GLN A 94 -3.93 3.93 2.71
N ASN A 95 -4.70 3.87 3.79
CA ASN A 95 -5.19 5.05 4.48
C ASN A 95 -4.57 5.13 5.88
N PHE A 96 -4.25 6.35 6.27
CA PHE A 96 -3.65 6.66 7.55
C PHE A 96 -4.48 7.75 8.24
N LEU A 97 -4.74 7.56 9.52
CA LEU A 97 -5.16 8.64 10.42
C LEU A 97 -3.98 8.99 11.30
N THR A 98 -3.48 10.21 11.16
CA THR A 98 -2.28 10.69 11.86
C THR A 98 -2.65 11.84 12.78
N HIS A 99 -2.24 11.76 14.03
CA HIS A 99 -2.27 12.87 14.97
C HIS A 99 -0.94 13.63 14.90
N ILE A 100 -1.03 14.91 14.59
CA ILE A 100 0.07 15.87 14.62
C ILE A 100 -0.21 16.80 15.79
N PRO A 101 0.46 16.61 16.94
CA PRO A 101 0.24 17.45 18.10
C PRO A 101 0.85 18.85 17.88
N THR A 102 0.54 19.79 18.77
CA THR A 102 1.19 21.12 18.71
C THR A 102 2.68 21.02 19.01
N GLN A 103 3.48 21.92 18.45
CA GLN A 103 4.91 22.01 18.77
C GLN A 103 5.17 22.19 20.27
N ALA A 104 4.29 22.93 20.96
CA ALA A 104 4.39 23.20 22.39
C ALA A 104 4.16 21.96 23.27
N SER A 105 3.46 20.94 22.77
CA SER A 105 3.20 19.71 23.53
C SER A 105 4.46 18.86 23.73
N GLY A 106 5.45 18.95 22.84
CA GLY A 106 6.61 18.06 22.83
C GLY A 106 6.30 16.60 22.42
N GLU A 107 5.04 16.28 22.14
CA GLU A 107 4.61 14.94 21.75
C GLU A 107 5.01 14.62 20.30
N PRO A 108 5.32 13.35 19.99
CA PRO A 108 5.63 12.95 18.63
C PRO A 108 4.37 12.90 17.74
N VAL A 109 4.58 12.94 16.43
CA VAL A 109 3.54 12.60 15.46
C VAL A 109 3.23 11.11 15.55
N VAL A 110 1.94 10.75 15.63
CA VAL A 110 1.50 9.35 15.81
C VAL A 110 0.50 8.96 14.73
N VAL A 111 0.70 7.79 14.11
CA VAL A 111 -0.33 7.14 13.29
C VAL A 111 -1.32 6.45 14.24
N LEU A 112 -2.52 7.01 14.35
CA LEU A 112 -3.60 6.49 15.19
C LEU A 112 -4.30 5.28 14.57
N ALA A 113 -4.45 5.27 13.24
CA ALA A 113 -5.08 4.17 12.53
C ALA A 113 -4.47 3.98 11.14
N TYR A 114 -4.50 2.73 10.69
CA TYR A 114 -4.05 2.31 9.38
C TYR A 114 -5.02 1.28 8.80
N THR A 115 -5.38 1.45 7.52
CA THR A 115 -6.14 0.46 6.77
C THR A 115 -5.50 0.24 5.41
N ASP A 116 -5.42 -1.01 4.97
CA ASP A 116 -4.97 -1.41 3.64
C ASP A 116 -5.99 -2.36 3.06
N PHE A 117 -6.50 -2.05 1.87
CA PHE A 117 -7.41 -2.93 1.15
C PHE A 117 -7.15 -2.90 -0.36
N PRO A 118 -7.34 -4.03 -1.06
CA PRO A 118 -7.26 -4.07 -2.51
C PRO A 118 -8.47 -3.36 -3.12
N VAL A 119 -8.25 -2.61 -4.20
CA VAL A 119 -9.30 -1.91 -4.96
C VAL A 119 -9.43 -2.42 -6.39
N SER A 120 -8.42 -3.14 -6.89
CA SER A 120 -8.44 -3.78 -8.21
C SER A 120 -7.43 -4.92 -8.24
N VAL A 121 -7.77 -5.99 -8.97
CA VAL A 121 -6.88 -7.11 -9.27
C VAL A 121 -6.97 -7.44 -10.76
N ARG A 122 -5.83 -7.71 -11.40
CA ARG A 122 -5.72 -8.07 -12.82
C ARG A 122 -4.67 -9.15 -13.03
#